data_AF-A0A497EXD4-F1
#
_entry.id   AF-A0A497EXD4-F1
#
_cell.length_a   1.000
_cell.length_b   1.000
_cell.length_c   1.000
_cell.angle_alpha   90.00
_cell.angle_beta   90.00
_cell.angle_gamma   90.00
#
_symmetry.space_group_name_H-M   'P 1'
#
loop_
_entity.id
_entity.type
_entity.pdbx_description
1 polymer ?
#
loop_
_entity_poly.entity_id
_entity_poly.type
_entity_poly.pdbx_seq_one_letter_code
_entity_poly.pdbx_strand_id
1 'polypeptide(L)' 'MNDKKYYSFSKELLPKLFNLISKEYTIIGPVDKDRKTVFKHVKSYDQLKLKYTRTILPPKKFLQPPHEELMHFKY' A
#
# COMPACT_ATOMS: atom_id res chain seq x y z
N MET A 1 -17.28 20.26 -14.56
CA MET A 1 -17.58 18.93 -13.99
C MET A 1 -16.55 17.97 -14.55
N ASN A 2 -15.71 17.34 -13.72
CA ASN A 2 -14.62 16.47 -14.21
C ASN A 2 -15.18 15.13 -14.71
N ASP A 3 -14.96 14.84 -16.00
CA ASP A 3 -15.20 13.53 -16.60
C ASP A 3 -14.23 12.49 -16.03
N LYS A 4 -14.68 11.71 -15.05
CA LYS A 4 -13.90 10.57 -14.54
C LYS A 4 -13.96 9.43 -15.56
N LYS A 5 -12.86 9.20 -16.28
CA LYS A 5 -12.66 7.99 -17.09
C LYS A 5 -12.28 6.83 -16.18
N TYR A 6 -13.04 5.75 -16.25
CA TYR A 6 -12.75 4.50 -15.56
C TYR A 6 -12.17 3.49 -16.54
N TYR A 7 -11.12 2.80 -16.14
CA TYR A 7 -10.53 1.70 -16.89
C TYR A 7 -10.60 0.43 -16.03
N SER A 8 -11.10 -0.65 -16.61
CA SER A 8 -11.11 -1.98 -16.00
C SER A 8 -10.11 -2.89 -16.71
N PHE A 9 -9.48 -3.79 -15.96
CA PHE A 9 -8.51 -4.73 -16.51
C PHE A 9 -8.56 -6.05 -15.73
N SER A 10 -8.02 -7.12 -16.34
CA SER A 10 -7.98 -8.44 -15.71
C SER A 10 -7.18 -8.41 -14.41
N LYS A 11 -7.71 -9.08 -13.38
CA LYS A 11 -7.05 -9.23 -12.08
C LYS A 11 -5.66 -9.86 -12.19
N GLU A 12 -5.45 -10.70 -13.20
CA GLU A 12 -4.17 -11.36 -13.49
C GLU A 12 -3.04 -10.38 -13.83
N LEU A 13 -3.37 -9.13 -14.20
CA LEU A 13 -2.40 -8.09 -14.47
C LEU A 13 -1.94 -7.35 -13.20
N LEU A 14 -2.60 -7.56 -12.06
CA LEU A 14 -2.23 -6.90 -10.79
C LEU A 14 -0.76 -7.14 -10.37
N PRO A 15 -0.19 -8.36 -10.46
CA PRO A 15 1.22 -8.58 -10.15
C PRO A 15 2.14 -7.77 -11.08
N LYS A 16 1.83 -7.72 -12.38
CA LYS A 16 2.59 -6.93 -13.36
C LYS A 16 2.53 -5.44 -13.04
N LEU A 17 1.32 -4.93 -12.73
CA LEU A 17 1.14 -3.55 -12.33
C LEU A 17 1.95 -3.23 -11.07
N PHE A 18 1.83 -4.06 -10.03
CA PHE A 18 2.59 -3.91 -8.78
C PHE A 18 4.09 -3.79 -9.05
N ASN A 19 4.65 -4.71 -9.85
CA ASN A 19 6.09 -4.72 -10.16
C ASN A 19 6.55 -3.49 -10.95
N LEU A 20 5.67 -2.91 -11.78
CA LEU A 20 5.96 -1.67 -12.49
C LEU A 20 6.02 -0.49 -11.52
N ILE A 21 4.98 -0.31 -10.69
CA ILE A 21 4.90 0.82 -9.77
C ILE A 21 5.91 0.71 -8.62
N SER A 22 6.32 -0.49 -8.22
CA SER A 22 7.30 -0.69 -7.13
C SER A 22 8.69 -0.19 -7.46
N LYS A 23 9.00 0.04 -8.75
CA LYS A 23 10.30 0.58 -9.17
C LYS A 23 10.48 2.04 -8.81
N GLU A 24 9.39 2.80 -8.80
CA GLU A 24 9.40 4.25 -8.62
C GLU A 24 8.73 4.67 -7.31
N TYR A 25 7.79 3.86 -6.81
CA TYR A 25 6.98 4.19 -5.65
C TYR A 25 7.13 3.16 -4.53
N THR A 26 7.04 3.68 -3.31
CA THR A 26 6.90 2.84 -2.13
C THR A 26 5.46 2.37 -2.01
N ILE A 27 5.23 1.06 -2.10
CA ILE A 27 3.89 0.50 -2.01
C ILE A 27 3.58 0.13 -0.56
N ILE A 28 2.42 0.62 -0.09
CA ILE A 28 1.88 0.29 1.22
C ILE A 28 0.62 -0.54 1.00
N GLY A 29 0.57 -1.73 1.59
CA GLY A 29 -0.53 -2.66 1.39
C GLY A 29 -0.81 -3.53 2.60
N PRO A 30 -1.99 -4.18 2.60
CA PRO A 30 -2.39 -5.11 3.65
C PRO A 30 -1.54 -6.38 3.56
N VAL A 31 -0.95 -6.80 4.67
CA VAL A 31 -0.19 -8.05 4.80
C VAL A 31 -0.68 -8.84 6.01
N ASP A 32 -0.45 -10.15 6.01
CA ASP A 32 -0.67 -10.98 7.19
C ASP A 32 0.44 -10.78 8.22
N LYS A 33 0.04 -10.54 9.47
CA LYS A 33 0.93 -10.51 10.63
C LYS A 33 0.20 -11.17 11.80
N ASP A 34 0.68 -12.31 12.27
CA ASP A 34 0.13 -13.01 13.44
C ASP A 34 -1.39 -13.25 13.37
N ARG A 35 -1.87 -13.76 12.22
CA ARG A 35 -3.30 -13.98 11.89
C ARG A 35 -4.15 -12.70 11.81
N LYS A 36 -3.51 -11.54 11.80
CA LYS A 36 -4.14 -10.22 11.75
C LYS A 36 -3.68 -9.50 10.49
N THR A 37 -4.57 -8.72 9.87
CA THR A 37 -4.20 -7.88 8.74
C THR A 37 -3.64 -6.55 9.25
N VAL A 38 -2.50 -6.12 8.70
CA VAL A 38 -1.87 -4.83 8.99
C VAL A 38 -1.36 -4.20 7.69
N PHE A 39 -1.37 -2.86 7.60
CA PHE A 39 -0.71 -2.18 6.50
C PHE A 39 0.80 -2.04 6.77
N LYS A 40 1.62 -2.36 5.77
CA LYS A 40 3.08 -2.23 5.80
C LYS A 40 3.63 -1.87 4.42
N HIS A 41 4.90 -1.46 4.38
CA HIS A 41 5.68 -1.43 3.14
C HIS A 41 5.79 -2.85 2.57
N VAL A 42 5.42 -2.99 1.30
CA VAL A 42 5.37 -4.27 0.60
C VAL A 42 6.46 -4.29 -0.47
N LYS A 43 7.28 -5.35 -0.46
CA LYS A 43 8.38 -5.52 -1.44
C LYS A 43 8.03 -6.48 -2.57
N SER A 44 7.08 -7.38 -2.35
CA SER A 44 6.59 -8.34 -3.35
C SER A 44 5.07 -8.44 -3.31
N TYR A 45 4.46 -8.63 -4.48
CA TYR A 45 3.02 -8.83 -4.62
C TYR A 45 2.49 -9.99 -3.74
N ASP A 46 3.26 -11.06 -3.57
CA ASP A 46 2.84 -12.26 -2.82
C ASP A 46 2.60 -11.99 -1.33
N GLN A 47 3.14 -10.89 -0.80
CA GLN A 47 2.91 -10.47 0.58
C GLN A 47 1.53 -9.82 0.77
N LEU A 48 0.86 -9.41 -0.31
CA LEU A 48 -0.41 -8.72 -0.25
C LEU A 48 -1.57 -9.66 0.07
N LYS A 49 -2.22 -9.39 1.19
CA LYS A 49 -3.50 -10.02 1.53
C LYS A 49 -4.65 -9.14 1.03
N LEU A 50 -5.01 -9.26 -0.25
CA LEU A 50 -6.11 -8.47 -0.84
C LEU A 50 -7.51 -8.90 -0.36
N LYS A 51 -7.66 -10.13 0.15
CA LYS A 51 -8.90 -10.63 0.74
C LYS A 51 -8.86 -10.52 2.26
N TYR A 52 -9.29 -9.38 2.80
CA TYR A 52 -9.33 -9.10 4.23
C TYR A 52 -10.59 -8.30 4.59
N THR A 53 -11.09 -8.49 5.82
CA THR A 53 -12.32 -7.82 6.29
C THR A 53 -12.01 -6.64 7.21
N ARG A 54 -11.00 -6.77 8.09
CA ARG A 54 -10.62 -5.76 9.08
C ARG A 54 -9.10 -5.70 9.19
N THR A 55 -8.57 -4.50 9.43
CA THR A 55 -7.15 -4.27 9.72
C THR A 55 -6.97 -3.78 11.15
N ILE A 56 -5.94 -4.25 11.83
CA ILE A 56 -5.57 -3.73 13.17
C ILE A 56 -4.76 -2.45 13.05
N LEU A 57 -3.97 -2.32 11.98
CA LEU A 57 -3.20 -1.11 11.70
C LEU A 57 -3.66 -0.55 10.35
N PRO A 58 -4.51 0.48 10.35
CA PRO A 58 -5.02 1.07 9.13
C PRO A 58 -3.93 1.85 8.37
N PRO A 59 -4.18 2.21 7.09
CA PRO A 59 -3.29 3.05 6.30
C PRO A 59 -3.00 4.40 6.96
N LYS A 60 -3.88 4.87 7.86
CA LYS A 60 -3.74 6.13 8.61
C LYS A 60 -2.37 6.25 9.29
N LYS A 61 -1.77 5.16 9.75
CA LYS A 61 -0.41 5.19 10.34
C LYS A 61 0.64 5.80 9.39
N PHE A 62 0.49 5.63 8.08
CA PHE A 62 1.42 6.13 7.07
C PHE A 62 0.97 7.49 6.51
N LEU A 63 -0.33 7.72 6.40
CA LEU A 63 -0.87 8.97 5.85
C LEU A 63 -0.94 10.11 6.88
N GLN A 64 -1.07 9.76 8.15
CA GLN A 64 -1.20 10.67 9.29
C GLN A 64 -0.45 10.06 10.50
N PRO A 65 0.89 9.99 10.44
CA PRO A 65 1.67 9.46 11.54
C PRO A 65 1.39 10.25 12.84
N PRO A 66 1.38 9.61 14.01
CA PRO A 66 1.14 10.27 15.30
C PRO A 66 2.34 11.13 15.77
N HIS A 67 3.27 11.43 14.87
CA HIS A 67 4.45 12.26 15.08
C HIS A 67 4.72 13.04 13.79
N GLU A 68 5.24 14.24 13.93
CA GLU A 68 5.59 15.14 12.84
C GLU A 68 7.12 15.32 12.82
N GLU A 69 7.74 15.19 11.65
CA GLU A 69 9.17 15.42 11.50
C GLU A 69 9.41 16.94 11.39
N LEU A 70 9.95 17.55 12.45
CA LEU A 70 10.21 18.99 12.48
C LEU A 70 11.45 19.39 11.67
N MET A 71 12.49 18.55 11.65
CA MET A 71 13.75 18.82 10.94
C MET A 71 14.50 17.53 10.63
N HIS A 72 15.04 17.44 9.40
CA HIS A 72 15.88 16.32 8.95
C HIS A 72 17.27 16.84 8.57
N PHE A 73 18.31 16.41 9.29
CA PHE A 73 19.69 16.78 8.99
C PHE A 73 20.32 15.79 8.01
N LYS A 74 20.84 16.27 6.88
CA LYS A 74 21.73 15.51 5.99
C LYS A 74 23.10 16.18 5.97
N TYR A 75 24.13 15.37 6.12
CA TYR A 75 25.54 15.78 6.03
C TYR A 75 26.03 15.65 4.58
#